data_AF-A0A957Y7T2-F1
#
_entry.id   AF-A0A957Y7T2-F1
#
_cell.length_a   1.000
_cell.length_b   1.000
_cell.length_c   1.000
_cell.angle_alpha   90.00
_cell.angle_beta   90.00
_cell.angle_gamma   90.00
#
_symmetry.space_group_name_H-M   'P 1'
#
loop_
_entity.id
_entity.type
_entity.pdbx_description
1 polymer ?
#
loop_
_entity_poly.entity_id
_entity_poly.type
_entity_poly.pdbx_seq_one_letter_code
_entity_poly.pdbx_strand_id
1 'polypeptide(L)'
;MPKMTAKYRTALETALKASLPVKTDDQETLYALLQENGYFWDSRTKSWDHFEPEEADDPTPLIYVRVWADEEIIHEAADDIVRTNKKHWQLVERSDPYRCRPPKQREARIYLRFLPKRNG
;
A
#
# COMPACT_ATOMS: atom_id res chain seq x y z
N MET A 1 25.98 -6.54 7.58
CA MET A 1 25.46 -5.91 8.81
C MET A 1 24.36 -4.93 8.44
N PRO A 2 23.16 -5.08 9.01
CA PRO A 2 22.04 -4.20 8.72
C PRO A 2 22.34 -2.74 9.09
N LYS A 3 21.86 -1.78 8.28
CA LYS A 3 22.07 -0.35 8.53
C LYS A 3 21.37 0.03 9.83
N MET A 4 22.10 0.57 10.80
CA MET A 4 21.57 1.02 12.10
C MET A 4 20.71 2.28 11.98
N THR A 5 19.54 2.13 11.37
CA THR A 5 18.52 3.17 11.29
C THR A 5 17.79 3.32 12.62
N ALA A 6 17.10 4.45 12.82
CA ALA A 6 16.25 4.65 14.00
C ALA A 6 15.19 3.55 14.14
N LYS A 7 14.57 3.13 13.02
CA LYS A 7 13.59 2.03 12.98
C LYS A 7 14.18 0.70 13.43
N TYR A 8 15.38 0.37 12.96
CA TYR A 8 16.03 -0.91 13.30
C TYR A 8 16.50 -0.95 14.76
N ARG A 9 17.07 0.16 15.26
CA ARG A 9 17.48 0.26 16.68
C ARG A 9 16.28 0.10 17.62
N THR A 10 15.22 0.84 17.36
CA THR A 10 13.99 0.78 18.17
C THR A 10 13.27 -0.56 18.04
N ALA A 11 13.38 -1.24 16.89
CA ALA A 11 12.88 -2.61 16.72
C ALA A 11 13.61 -3.58 17.67
N LEU A 12 14.94 -3.52 17.74
CA LEU A 12 15.73 -4.35 18.64
C LEU A 12 15.38 -4.09 20.12
N GLU A 13 15.28 -2.82 20.51
CA GLU A 13 14.87 -2.44 21.87
C GLU A 13 13.46 -2.93 22.21
N THR A 14 12.53 -2.83 21.26
CA THR A 14 11.14 -3.27 21.44
C THR A 14 11.06 -4.78 21.57
N ALA A 15 11.71 -5.52 20.68
CA ALA A 15 11.74 -6.98 20.72
C ALA A 15 12.41 -7.49 22.01
N LEU A 16 13.47 -6.83 22.49
CA LEU A 16 14.08 -7.14 23.78
C LEU A 16 13.13 -6.90 24.96
N LYS A 17 12.45 -5.73 24.99
CA LYS A 17 11.45 -5.42 26.04
C LYS A 17 10.28 -6.40 26.05
N ALA A 18 9.85 -6.82 24.87
CA ALA A 18 8.77 -7.79 24.67
C ALA A 18 9.22 -9.26 24.82
N SER A 19 10.49 -9.51 25.14
CA SER A 19 11.08 -10.85 25.26
C SER A 19 10.90 -11.72 24.00
N LEU A 20 10.88 -11.09 22.82
CA LEU A 20 10.75 -11.79 21.54
C LEU A 20 12.10 -12.42 21.14
N PRO A 21 12.10 -13.61 20.54
CA PRO A 21 13.32 -14.34 20.19
C PRO A 21 14.00 -13.72 18.96
N VAL A 22 14.78 -12.66 19.17
CA VAL A 22 15.59 -12.03 18.11
C VAL A 22 16.78 -12.93 17.80
N LYS A 23 16.73 -13.65 16.67
CA LYS A 23 17.81 -14.54 16.20
C LYS A 23 18.53 -14.04 14.94
N THR A 24 18.20 -12.84 14.46
CA THR A 24 18.36 -12.52 13.04
C THR A 24 19.23 -11.29 12.82
N ASP A 25 20.21 -11.42 11.94
CA ASP A 25 20.99 -10.32 11.34
C ASP A 25 20.23 -9.61 10.19
N ASP A 26 18.96 -9.99 10.00
CA ASP A 26 18.08 -9.48 8.95
C ASP A 26 17.01 -8.53 9.52
N GLN A 27 16.87 -7.36 8.88
CA GLN A 27 15.92 -6.35 9.34
C GLN A 27 14.47 -6.78 9.09
N GLU A 28 14.23 -7.40 7.93
CA GLU A 28 12.88 -7.75 7.51
C GLU A 28 12.29 -8.84 8.42
N THR A 29 13.10 -9.84 8.78
CA THR A 29 12.68 -10.88 9.73
C THR A 29 12.35 -10.31 11.11
N LEU A 30 13.13 -9.35 11.63
CA LEU A 30 12.82 -8.69 12.90
C LEU A 30 11.51 -7.88 12.81
N TYR A 31 11.29 -7.18 11.70
CA TYR A 31 10.07 -6.40 11.50
C TYR A 31 8.82 -7.28 11.34
N ALA A 32 8.96 -8.41 10.65
CA ALA A 32 7.90 -9.41 10.54
C ALA A 32 7.56 -10.00 11.91
N LEU A 33 8.56 -10.40 12.70
CA LEU A 33 8.37 -10.91 14.06
C LEU A 33 7.64 -9.91 14.95
N LEU A 34 8.00 -8.63 14.88
CA LEU A 34 7.32 -7.57 15.62
C LEU A 34 5.85 -7.43 15.20
N GLN A 35 5.57 -7.42 13.89
CA GLN A 35 4.19 -7.33 13.37
C GLN A 35 3.33 -8.53 13.76
N GLU A 36 3.89 -9.75 13.69
CA GLU A 36 3.23 -10.98 14.14
C GLU A 36 2.87 -10.94 15.64
N ASN A 37 3.58 -10.13 16.42
CA ASN A 37 3.34 -9.91 17.84
C ASN A 37 2.66 -8.56 18.14
N GLY A 38 1.94 -7.98 17.17
CA GLY A 38 1.12 -6.79 17.38
C GLY A 38 1.88 -5.46 17.43
N TYR A 39 3.17 -5.42 17.09
CA TYR A 39 3.96 -4.20 17.06
C TYR A 39 4.03 -3.60 15.66
N PHE A 40 3.63 -2.33 15.52
CA PHE A 40 3.64 -1.60 14.25
C PHE A 40 4.47 -0.32 14.34
N TRP A 41 5.21 -0.02 13.27
CA TRP A 41 6.09 1.14 13.22
C TRP A 41 5.31 2.43 12.96
N ASP A 42 5.30 3.35 13.92
CA ASP A 42 4.87 4.73 13.69
C ASP A 42 6.06 5.59 13.27
N SER A 43 6.03 6.00 12.00
CA SER A 43 7.06 6.86 11.41
C SER A 43 7.09 8.30 11.95
N ARG A 44 6.03 8.76 12.62
CA ARG A 44 5.94 10.11 13.21
C ARG A 44 6.63 10.16 14.57
N THR A 45 6.26 9.24 15.46
CA THR A 45 6.84 9.09 16.81
C THR A 45 8.18 8.36 16.81
N LYS A 46 8.50 7.66 15.72
CA LYS A 46 9.68 6.80 15.59
C LYS A 46 9.70 5.67 16.61
N SER A 47 8.53 5.09 16.90
CA SER A 47 8.35 3.97 17.83
C SER A 47 7.67 2.76 17.19
N TRP A 48 7.81 1.62 17.87
CA TRP A 48 7.01 0.43 17.60
C TRP A 48 5.91 0.37 18.66
N ASP A 49 4.70 0.66 18.24
CA ASP A 49 3.55 0.74 19.13
C ASP A 49 2.83 -0.62 19.11
N HIS A 50 2.43 -1.09 20.29
CA HIS A 50 1.73 -2.37 20.45
C HIS A 50 0.22 -2.16 20.36
N PHE A 51 -0.42 -2.96 19.53
CA PHE A 51 -1.86 -2.98 19.37
C PHE A 51 -2.38 -4.35 19.79
N GLU A 52 -3.45 -4.39 20.57
CA GLU A 52 -4.12 -5.64 20.90
C GLU A 52 -4.74 -6.25 19.62
N PRO A 53 -4.82 -7.58 19.52
CA PRO A 53 -5.50 -8.21 18.40
C PRO A 53 -6.98 -7.81 18.37
N GLU A 54 -7.35 -6.97 17.43
CA GLU A 54 -8.73 -6.67 17.09
C GLU A 54 -9.19 -7.59 15.96
N GLU A 55 -10.49 -7.87 15.88
CA GLU A 55 -11.04 -8.51 14.69
C GLU A 55 -10.79 -7.59 13.49
N ALA A 56 -10.20 -8.14 12.43
CA ALA A 56 -9.96 -7.37 11.23
C ALA A 56 -11.31 -6.96 10.62
N ASP A 57 -11.45 -5.68 10.29
CA ASP A 57 -12.56 -5.21 9.48
C ASP A 57 -12.63 -5.99 8.16
N ASP A 58 -13.85 -6.17 7.65
CA ASP A 58 -14.04 -6.70 6.30
C ASP A 58 -13.23 -5.87 5.29
N PRO A 59 -12.49 -6.52 4.36
CA PRO A 59 -11.72 -5.79 3.37
C PRO A 59 -12.66 -4.92 2.55
N THR A 60 -12.27 -3.66 2.32
CA THR A 60 -13.10 -2.78 1.49
C THR A 60 -13.26 -3.41 0.11
N PRO A 61 -14.50 -3.58 -0.40
CA PRO A 61 -14.75 -4.20 -1.69
C PRO A 61 -14.49 -3.18 -2.80
N LEU A 62 -13.26 -2.69 -2.91
CA LEU A 62 -12.85 -1.73 -3.93
C LEU A 62 -11.58 -2.18 -4.62
N ILE A 63 -11.49 -1.87 -5.91
CA ILE A 63 -10.22 -1.87 -6.63
C ILE A 63 -9.94 -0.44 -7.06
N TYR A 64 -8.71 0.00 -6.81
CA TYR A 64 -8.21 1.28 -7.27
C TYR A 64 -7.09 1.05 -8.28
N VAL A 65 -7.26 1.56 -9.50
CA VAL A 65 -6.28 1.43 -10.58
C VAL A 65 -5.78 2.82 -10.95
N ARG A 66 -4.45 3.00 -10.89
CA ARG A 66 -3.79 4.18 -11.44
C ARG A 66 -3.25 3.84 -12.82
N VAL A 67 -3.83 4.45 -13.85
CA VAL A 67 -3.32 4.39 -15.22
C VAL A 67 -2.35 5.53 -15.42
N TRP A 68 -1.12 5.24 -15.84
CA TRP A 68 -0.08 6.22 -16.12
C TRP A 68 0.50 5.93 -17.50
N ALA A 69 0.32 6.87 -18.42
CA ALA A 69 0.77 6.74 -19.81
C ALA A 69 1.14 8.11 -20.39
N ASP A 70 1.56 8.14 -21.66
CA ASP A 70 1.64 9.38 -22.44
C ASP A 70 0.26 10.05 -22.49
N GLU A 71 0.26 11.39 -22.41
CA GLU A 71 -0.96 12.20 -22.40
C GLU A 71 -1.84 11.96 -23.64
N GLU A 72 -1.26 11.66 -24.79
CA GLU A 72 -2.00 11.44 -26.04
C GLU A 72 -2.84 10.17 -26.01
N ILE A 73 -2.42 9.14 -25.25
CA ILE A 73 -3.06 7.81 -25.25
C ILE A 73 -3.73 7.46 -23.91
N ILE A 74 -3.61 8.29 -22.89
CA ILE A 74 -4.03 7.93 -21.53
C ILE A 74 -5.53 7.64 -21.40
N HIS A 75 -6.35 8.34 -22.18
CA HIS A 75 -7.79 8.11 -22.19
C HIS A 75 -8.13 6.73 -22.75
N GLU A 76 -7.54 6.37 -23.89
CA GLU A 76 -7.70 5.06 -24.53
C GLU A 76 -7.21 3.94 -23.62
N ALA A 77 -6.03 4.10 -23.00
CA ALA A 77 -5.50 3.13 -22.05
C ALA A 77 -6.43 2.94 -20.85
N ALA A 78 -7.01 4.02 -20.31
CA ALA A 78 -7.98 3.93 -19.22
C ALA A 78 -9.28 3.24 -19.67
N ASP A 79 -9.77 3.52 -20.86
CA ASP A 79 -10.97 2.89 -21.43
C ASP A 79 -10.77 1.38 -21.65
N ASP A 80 -9.59 0.97 -22.09
CA ASP A 80 -9.22 -0.43 -22.27
C ASP A 80 -9.23 -1.20 -20.93
N ILE A 81 -8.72 -0.58 -19.87
CA ILE A 81 -8.77 -1.15 -18.51
C ILE A 81 -10.22 -1.29 -18.04
N VAL A 82 -11.05 -0.25 -18.22
CA VAL A 82 -12.47 -0.30 -17.87
C VAL A 82 -13.18 -1.42 -18.64
N ARG A 83 -12.98 -1.49 -19.95
CA ARG A 83 -13.61 -2.47 -20.84
C ARG A 83 -13.24 -3.90 -20.46
N THR A 84 -11.96 -4.15 -20.16
CA THR A 84 -11.45 -5.47 -19.80
C THR A 84 -12.03 -5.96 -18.46
N ASN A 85 -12.23 -5.04 -17.50
CA ASN A 85 -12.69 -5.39 -16.17
C ASN A 85 -14.21 -5.38 -16.00
N LYS A 86 -14.97 -4.91 -17.01
CA LYS A 86 -16.43 -4.73 -16.95
C LYS A 86 -17.23 -5.99 -16.59
N LYS A 87 -16.66 -7.20 -16.73
CA LYS A 87 -17.34 -8.46 -16.42
C LYS A 87 -17.55 -8.64 -14.92
N HIS A 88 -16.53 -8.31 -14.13
CA HIS A 88 -16.51 -8.56 -12.68
C HIS A 88 -16.67 -7.28 -11.86
N TRP A 89 -16.35 -6.15 -12.47
CA TRP A 89 -16.21 -4.87 -11.79
C TRP A 89 -17.07 -3.80 -12.45
N GLN A 90 -17.63 -2.93 -11.62
CA GLN A 90 -18.33 -1.72 -12.04
C GLN A 90 -17.45 -0.53 -11.74
N LEU A 91 -17.14 0.27 -12.77
CA LEU A 91 -16.49 1.55 -12.59
C LEU A 91 -17.45 2.48 -11.84
N VAL A 92 -16.98 3.04 -10.72
CA VAL A 92 -17.75 4.00 -9.91
C VAL A 92 -17.19 5.41 -9.96
N GLU A 93 -15.89 5.54 -10.22
CA GLU A 93 -15.22 6.82 -10.30
C GLU A 93 -14.11 6.78 -11.34
N ARG A 94 -13.99 7.85 -12.11
CA ARG A 94 -12.86 8.13 -13.00
C ARG A 94 -12.47 9.58 -12.81
N SER A 95 -11.21 9.82 -12.52
CA SER A 95 -10.68 11.18 -12.48
C SER A 95 -10.41 11.74 -13.88
N ASP A 96 -10.31 13.06 -13.96
CA ASP A 96 -9.65 13.71 -15.09
C ASP A 96 -8.15 13.33 -15.15
N PRO A 97 -7.49 13.48 -16.31
CA PRO A 97 -6.05 13.29 -16.42
C PRO A 97 -5.27 14.32 -15.60
N TYR A 98 -4.45 13.82 -14.69
CA TYR A 98 -3.48 14.63 -13.96
C TYR A 98 -2.16 14.65 -14.72
N ARG A 99 -1.86 15.78 -15.38
CA ARG A 99 -0.56 15.99 -16.04
C ARG A 99 0.58 15.90 -15.03
N CYS A 100 1.65 15.22 -15.43
CA CYS A 100 2.87 15.16 -14.64
C CYS A 100 3.67 16.47 -14.76
N ARG A 101 4.42 16.81 -13.71
CA ARG A 101 5.33 17.96 -13.74
C ARG A 101 6.61 17.61 -14.53
N PRO A 102 7.36 18.59 -15.04
CA PRO A 102 8.68 18.34 -15.62
C PRO A 102 9.57 17.49 -14.71
N PRO A 103 10.39 16.58 -15.27
CA PRO A 103 10.64 16.35 -16.70
C PRO A 103 9.65 15.39 -17.39
N LYS A 104 8.55 15.03 -16.73
CA LYS A 104 7.56 14.05 -17.21
C LYS A 104 6.31 14.69 -17.80
N GLN A 105 6.40 15.92 -18.29
CA GLN A 105 5.26 16.73 -18.75
C GLN A 105 4.46 16.15 -19.92
N ARG A 106 5.00 15.12 -20.60
CA ARG A 106 4.30 14.37 -21.66
C ARG A 106 3.46 13.21 -21.14
N GLU A 107 3.55 12.91 -19.85
CA GLU A 107 2.80 11.83 -19.22
C GLU A 107 1.66 12.40 -18.38
N ALA A 108 0.61 11.62 -18.22
CA ALA A 108 -0.51 11.93 -17.33
C ALA A 108 -0.89 10.72 -16.47
N ARG A 109 -1.77 10.94 -15.50
CA ARG A 109 -2.32 9.88 -14.65
C ARG A 109 -3.85 9.98 -14.58
N ILE A 110 -4.55 8.87 -14.79
CA ILE A 110 -5.98 8.73 -14.51
C ILE A 110 -6.14 7.73 -13.36
N TYR A 111 -7.02 8.06 -12.42
CA TYR A 111 -7.39 7.18 -11.34
C TYR A 111 -8.78 6.60 -11.60
N LEU A 112 -8.88 5.28 -11.53
CA LEU A 112 -10.10 4.53 -11.71
C LEU A 112 -10.44 3.81 -10.41
N ARG A 113 -11.69 3.92 -9.97
CA ARG A 113 -12.21 3.19 -8.83
C ARG A 113 -13.31 2.26 -9.29
N PHE A 114 -13.21 1.01 -8.87
CA PHE A 114 -14.18 -0.04 -9.16
C PHE A 114 -14.77 -0.62 -7.87
N LEU A 115 -16.03 -1.03 -7.94
CA LEU A 115 -16.68 -1.92 -6.98
C LEU A 115 -17.00 -3.26 -7.63
N PRO A 116 -17.08 -4.38 -6.88
CA PRO A 116 -17.58 -5.63 -7.40
C PRO A 116 -18.99 -5.44 -7.97
N LYS A 117 -19.25 -6.06 -9.11
CA LYS A 117 -20.64 -6.19 -9.57
C LYS A 117 -21.37 -7.11 -8.61
N ARG A 118 -22.47 -6.62 -8.01
CA ARG A 118 -23.43 -7.50 -7.35
C ARG A 118 -24.09 -8.32 -8.45
N ASN A 119 -23.85 -9.63 -8.47
CA ASN A 119 -24.68 -10.53 -9.26
C ASN A 119 -26.08 -10.47 -8.64
N GLY A 120 -27.04 -9.93 -9.39
CA GLY A 120 -28.46 -10.03 -9.04
C GLY A 120 -28.94 -11.47 -9.13
#